data_AF-A0A550H2J3-F1
#
_entry.id   AF-A0A550H2J3-F1
#
_cell.length_a   1.000
_cell.length_b   1.000
_cell.length_c   1.000
_cell.angle_alpha   90.00
_cell.angle_beta   90.00
_cell.angle_gamma   90.00
#
_symmetry.space_group_name_H-M   'P 1'
#
loop_
_entity.id
_entity.type
_entity.pdbx_description
1 polymer ?
#
loop_
_entity_poly.entity_id
_entity_poly.type
_entity_poly.pdbx_seq_one_letter_code
_entity_poly.pdbx_strand_id
1 'polypeptide(L)'
;MIAVLGLIQLFVQPRLEVLIVLAITLYAVLFECSFVGLALSSRYPDFTEVPRARFIDQKGVWLGLIIIACSAVVTFLPLLLYQYSIIIFPLIIASVASAIIGILICYSSYRLTLNSISKLITQN
;
A
#
# COMPACT_ATOMS: atom_id res chain seq x y z
N MET A 1 -0.70 22.43 10.23
CA MET A 1 -1.65 22.54 11.36
C MET A 1 -2.99 21.88 11.05
N ILE A 2 -3.61 22.16 9.90
CA ILE A 2 -4.91 21.57 9.49
C ILE A 2 -4.84 20.03 9.34
N ALA A 3 -3.80 19.49 8.71
CA ALA A 3 -3.63 18.03 8.58
C ALA A 3 -3.47 17.31 9.93
N VAL A 4 -2.79 17.94 10.88
CA VAL A 4 -2.59 17.42 12.24
C VAL A 4 -3.89 17.46 13.03
N LEU A 5 -4.65 18.56 12.91
CA LEU A 5 -5.98 18.68 13.50
C LEU A 5 -6.97 17.65 12.92
N GLY A 6 -6.95 17.42 11.61
CA GLY A 6 -7.77 16.39 10.96
C GLY A 6 -7.43 14.97 11.43
N LEU A 7 -6.14 14.67 11.63
CA LEU A 7 -5.69 13.42 12.25
C LEU A 7 -6.21 13.27 13.68
N ILE A 8 -6.07 14.31 14.51
CA ILE A 8 -6.56 14.31 15.89
C ILE A 8 -8.08 14.11 15.92
N GLN A 9 -8.82 14.76 15.02
CA GLN A 9 -10.29 14.66 14.96
C GLN A 9 -10.77 13.27 14.51
N LEU A 10 -9.97 12.57 13.69
CA LEU A 10 -10.19 11.18 13.31
C LEU A 10 -9.99 10.20 14.50
N PHE A 11 -9.12 10.54 15.47
CA PHE A 11 -8.87 9.75 16.68
C PHE A 11 -9.78 10.09 17.87
N VAL A 12 -10.33 11.31 17.93
CA VAL A 12 -10.99 11.81 19.16
C VAL A 12 -12.39 11.24 19.39
N GLN A 13 -13.18 10.90 18.35
CA GLN A 13 -14.48 10.22 18.51
C GLN A 13 -14.89 9.37 17.29
N PRO A 14 -14.16 8.30 16.92
CA PRO A 14 -14.61 7.44 15.84
C PRO A 14 -15.79 6.57 16.31
N ARG A 15 -16.90 6.59 15.57
CA ARG A 15 -17.96 5.58 15.72
C ARG A 15 -17.37 4.19 15.48
N LEU A 16 -17.91 3.17 16.15
CA LEU A 16 -17.42 1.77 16.01
C LEU A 16 -17.33 1.32 14.54
N GLU A 17 -18.29 1.73 13.71
CA GLU A 17 -18.30 1.43 12.27
C GLU A 17 -17.06 1.99 11.55
N VAL A 18 -16.64 3.21 11.90
CA VAL A 18 -15.47 3.87 11.32
C VAL A 18 -14.19 3.20 11.79
N LEU A 19 -14.11 2.79 13.06
CA LEU A 19 -12.97 2.02 13.58
C LEU A 19 -12.77 0.70 12.85
N ILE A 20 -13.85 -0.05 12.61
CA ILE A 20 -13.78 -1.33 11.90
C ILE A 20 -13.29 -1.12 10.47
N VAL A 21 -13.83 -0.12 9.77
CA VAL A 21 -13.41 0.18 8.40
C VAL A 21 -11.96 0.68 8.34
N LEU A 22 -11.55 1.50 9.31
CA LEU A 22 -10.16 1.95 9.42
C LEU A 22 -9.22 0.76 9.64
N ALA A 23 -9.58 -0.18 10.52
CA ALA A 23 -8.77 -1.38 10.76
C ALA A 23 -8.63 -2.23 9.49
N ILE A 24 -9.73 -2.45 8.75
CA ILE A 24 -9.72 -3.20 7.48
C ILE A 24 -8.84 -2.52 6.44
N THR A 25 -8.97 -1.21 6.28
CA THR A 25 -8.18 -0.43 5.31
C THR A 25 -6.70 -0.39 5.66
N LEU A 26 -6.35 -0.20 6.94
CA LEU A 26 -4.97 -0.28 7.41
C LEU A 26 -4.38 -1.67 7.19
N TYR A 27 -5.16 -2.72 7.44
CA TYR A 27 -4.72 -4.10 7.20
C TYR A 27 -4.47 -4.34 5.71
N ALA A 28 -5.34 -3.86 4.82
CA ALA A 28 -5.14 -3.94 3.37
C ALA A 28 -3.84 -3.22 2.94
N VAL A 29 -3.59 -2.02 3.46
CA VAL A 29 -2.37 -1.25 3.16
C VAL A 29 -1.12 -1.96 3.66
N LEU A 30 -1.15 -2.62 4.82
CA LEU A 30 -0.02 -3.42 5.31
C LEU A 30 0.32 -4.58 4.36
N PHE A 31 -0.71 -5.26 3.83
CA PHE A 31 -0.53 -6.30 2.83
C PHE A 31 0.07 -5.74 1.54
N GLU A 32 -0.47 -4.63 1.03
CA GLU A 32 0.08 -3.98 -0.16
C GLU A 32 1.55 -3.60 0.01
N CYS A 33 1.90 -2.96 1.14
CA CYS A 33 3.29 -2.59 1.43
C CYS A 33 4.23 -3.80 1.38
N SER A 34 3.76 -4.94 1.91
CA SER A 34 4.53 -6.19 1.93
C SER A 34 4.72 -6.74 0.52
N PHE A 35 3.65 -6.85 -0.27
CA PHE A 35 3.71 -7.40 -1.63
C PHE A 35 4.45 -6.49 -2.61
N VAL A 36 4.22 -5.18 -2.55
CA VAL A 36 4.94 -4.18 -3.35
C VAL A 36 6.43 -4.18 -2.97
N GLY A 37 6.74 -4.23 -1.68
CA GLY A 37 8.11 -4.35 -1.20
C GLY A 37 8.85 -5.57 -1.76
N LEU A 38 8.18 -6.73 -1.78
CA LEU A 38 8.70 -7.95 -2.41
C LEU A 38 8.89 -7.80 -3.93
N ALA A 39 7.95 -7.16 -4.62
CA ALA A 39 8.03 -6.92 -6.07
C ALA A 39 9.24 -6.06 -6.44
N LEU A 40 9.58 -5.09 -5.60
CA LEU A 40 10.71 -4.20 -5.82
C LEU A 40 12.04 -4.84 -5.44
N SER A 41 12.07 -5.61 -4.34
CA SER A 41 13.29 -6.30 -3.91
C SER A 41 13.72 -7.36 -4.92
N SER A 42 12.76 -8.09 -5.50
CA SER A 42 13.04 -9.06 -6.56
C SER A 42 13.44 -8.44 -7.89
N ARG A 43 13.04 -7.19 -8.17
CA ARG A 43 13.33 -6.52 -9.44
C ARG A 43 14.61 -5.69 -9.42
N TYR A 44 14.99 -5.16 -8.27
CA TYR A 44 16.21 -4.36 -8.09
C TYR A 44 17.11 -4.96 -6.98
N PRO A 45 17.48 -6.26 -7.09
CA PRO A 45 18.35 -6.88 -6.10
C PRO A 45 19.74 -6.24 -6.18
N ASP A 46 20.30 -5.91 -5.01
CA ASP A 46 21.71 -5.52 -4.90
C ASP A 46 22.48 -6.71 -4.32
N PHE A 47 23.25 -7.38 -5.19
CA PHE A 47 24.08 -8.54 -4.84
C PHE A 47 25.53 -8.16 -4.47
N THR A 48 25.83 -6.88 -4.26
CA THR A 48 27.17 -6.49 -3.85
C THR A 48 27.48 -7.01 -2.44
N GLU A 49 28.58 -7.75 -2.28
CA GLU A 49 29.02 -8.38 -1.01
C GLU A 49 29.61 -7.38 0.00
N VAL A 50 29.09 -6.15 0.02
CA VAL A 50 29.51 -5.11 0.96
C VAL A 50 28.54 -5.16 2.16
N PRO A 51 29.00 -5.03 3.42
CA PRO A 51 28.12 -4.96 4.58
C PRO A 51 27.23 -3.72 4.49
N ARG A 52 26.06 -3.87 3.89
CA ARG A 52 25.02 -2.84 3.81
C ARG A 52 23.80 -3.31 4.56
N ALA A 53 23.11 -2.37 5.20
CA ALA A 53 21.82 -2.61 5.84
C ALA A 53 20.67 -2.87 4.83
N ARG A 54 20.97 -2.99 3.53
CA ARG A 54 19.96 -2.94 2.47
C ARG A 54 20.33 -3.84 1.27
N PHE A 55 19.39 -4.69 0.89
CA PHE A 55 19.51 -5.67 -0.20
C PHE A 55 18.87 -5.20 -1.54
N ILE A 56 18.58 -3.91 -1.66
CA ILE A 56 17.88 -3.31 -2.81
C ILE A 56 18.68 -2.11 -3.31
N ASP A 57 18.94 -2.00 -4.61
CA ASP A 57 19.66 -0.86 -5.19
C ASP A 57 18.98 0.48 -4.87
N GLN A 58 19.75 1.57 -4.66
CA GLN A 58 19.29 2.89 -4.22
C GLN A 58 18.08 3.39 -5.02
N LYS A 59 18.11 3.21 -6.34
CA LYS A 59 17.02 3.53 -7.27
C LYS A 59 15.73 2.77 -6.95
N GLY A 60 15.84 1.49 -6.59
CA GLY A 60 14.72 0.63 -6.22
C GLY A 60 13.95 1.10 -4.99
N VAL A 61 14.59 1.69 -3.98
CA VAL A 61 13.86 2.28 -2.82
C VAL A 61 13.21 3.60 -3.16
N TRP A 62 13.84 4.47 -3.96
CA TRP A 62 13.16 5.71 -4.35
C TRP A 62 11.89 5.40 -5.14
N LEU A 63 11.97 4.46 -6.09
CA LEU A 63 10.80 3.95 -6.78
C LEU A 63 9.81 3.29 -5.82
N GLY A 64 10.32 2.49 -4.88
CA GLY A 64 9.47 1.82 -3.90
C GLY A 64 8.71 2.75 -2.98
N LEU A 65 9.35 3.80 -2.51
CA LEU A 65 8.73 4.82 -1.69
C LEU A 65 7.59 5.50 -2.45
N ILE A 66 7.81 5.87 -3.71
CA ILE A 66 6.80 6.53 -4.55
C ILE A 66 5.63 5.57 -4.80
N ILE A 67 5.92 4.30 -5.17
CA ILE A 67 4.87 3.33 -5.49
C ILE A 67 4.03 3.01 -4.27
N ILE A 68 4.65 2.78 -3.10
CA ILE A 68 3.92 2.51 -1.85
C ILE A 68 3.11 3.73 -1.41
N ALA A 69 3.66 4.94 -1.55
CA ALA A 69 2.91 6.16 -1.23
C ALA A 69 1.68 6.32 -2.16
N CYS A 70 1.86 6.12 -3.46
CA CYS A 70 0.77 6.14 -4.42
C CYS A 70 -0.27 5.04 -4.15
N SER A 71 0.15 3.80 -3.87
CA SER A 71 -0.77 2.70 -3.61
C SER A 71 -1.58 2.96 -2.34
N ALA A 72 -0.94 3.40 -1.26
CA ALA A 72 -1.62 3.76 -0.02
C ALA A 72 -2.65 4.86 -0.25
N VAL A 73 -2.32 5.93 -0.99
CA VAL A 73 -3.27 7.00 -1.30
C VAL A 73 -4.47 6.47 -2.09
N VAL A 74 -4.26 5.60 -3.07
CA VAL A 74 -5.33 5.00 -3.87
C VAL A 74 -6.24 4.11 -3.01
N THR A 75 -5.68 3.35 -2.08
CA THR A 75 -6.43 2.49 -1.16
C THR A 75 -7.21 3.29 -0.11
N PHE A 76 -6.67 4.43 0.35
CA PHE A 76 -7.40 5.35 1.24
C PHE A 76 -8.41 6.25 0.52
N LEU A 77 -8.33 6.38 -0.80
CA LEU A 77 -9.15 7.29 -1.59
C LEU A 77 -10.66 7.10 -1.36
N PRO A 78 -11.23 5.87 -1.38
CA PRO A 78 -12.67 5.68 -1.17
C PRO A 78 -13.13 6.16 0.21
N LEU A 79 -12.27 5.99 1.23
CA LEU A 79 -12.54 6.40 2.59
C LEU A 79 -12.51 7.93 2.75
N LEU A 80 -11.53 8.58 2.11
CA LEU A 80 -11.42 10.04 2.09
C LEU A 80 -12.60 10.68 1.36
N LEU A 81 -13.00 10.12 0.23
CA LEU A 81 -14.15 10.64 -0.54
C LEU A 81 -15.48 10.52 0.24
N TYR A 82 -15.63 9.46 1.05
CA TYR A 82 -16.74 9.34 2.00
C TYR A 82 -16.69 10.41 3.09
N GLN A 83 -15.52 10.65 3.71
CA GLN A 83 -15.38 11.63 4.78
C GLN A 83 -15.72 13.07 4.34
N TYR A 84 -15.36 13.45 3.11
CA TYR A 84 -15.68 14.77 2.57
C TYR A 84 -17.10 14.86 1.97
N SER A 85 -17.94 13.83 2.14
CA SER A 85 -19.30 13.77 1.59
C SER A 85 -19.38 14.03 0.07
N ILE A 86 -18.28 13.73 -0.64
CA ILE A 86 -18.22 13.89 -2.11
C ILE A 86 -19.04 12.80 -2.78
N ILE A 87 -19.23 11.66 -2.09
CA ILE A 87 -20.00 10.52 -2.59
C ILE A 87 -21.08 10.11 -1.57
N ILE A 88 -22.25 9.74 -2.08
CA ILE A 88 -23.44 9.34 -1.31
C ILE A 88 -23.37 7.86 -0.89
N PHE A 89 -22.26 7.16 -1.13
CA PHE A 89 -22.17 5.73 -0.85
C PHE A 89 -22.13 5.43 0.65
N PRO A 90 -22.76 4.33 1.10
CA PRO A 90 -22.63 3.85 2.46
C PRO A 90 -21.17 3.47 2.76
N LEU A 91 -20.76 3.66 4.02
CA LEU A 91 -19.40 3.42 4.50
C LEU A 91 -18.87 2.02 4.16
N ILE A 92 -19.76 1.01 4.17
CA ILE A 92 -19.44 -0.39 3.84
C ILE A 92 -19.03 -0.53 2.37
N ILE A 93 -19.66 0.19 1.44
CA ILE A 93 -19.30 0.09 0.02
C ILE A 93 -17.92 0.73 -0.23
N ALA A 94 -17.61 1.82 0.46
CA ALA A 94 -16.28 2.44 0.41
C ALA A 94 -15.17 1.51 0.94
N SER A 95 -15.45 0.77 2.03
CA SER A 95 -14.48 -0.19 2.59
C SER A 95 -14.29 -1.41 1.69
N VAL A 96 -15.36 -1.91 1.07
CA VAL A 96 -15.26 -3.01 0.08
C VAL A 96 -14.48 -2.55 -1.16
N ALA A 97 -14.73 -1.34 -1.65
CA ALA A 97 -14.01 -0.80 -2.80
C ALA A 97 -12.49 -0.68 -2.53
N SER A 98 -12.11 -0.14 -1.36
CA SER A 98 -10.69 -0.06 -0.97
C SER A 98 -10.06 -1.44 -0.81
N ALA A 99 -10.77 -2.43 -0.24
CA ALA A 99 -10.28 -3.80 -0.17
C ALA A 99 -10.07 -4.44 -1.56
N ILE A 100 -10.99 -4.23 -2.50
CA ILE A 100 -10.86 -4.73 -3.88
C ILE A 100 -9.63 -4.11 -4.55
N ILE A 101 -9.44 -2.79 -4.42
CA ILE A 101 -8.26 -2.08 -4.92
C ILE A 101 -6.99 -2.70 -4.35
N GLY A 102 -6.93 -2.92 -3.03
CA GLY A 102 -5.75 -3.51 -2.41
C GLY A 102 -5.47 -4.94 -2.83
N ILE A 103 -6.51 -5.75 -3.05
CA ILE A 103 -6.36 -7.11 -3.60
C ILE A 103 -5.77 -7.05 -5.01
N LEU A 104 -6.22 -6.13 -5.86
CA LEU A 104 -5.69 -5.97 -7.22
C LEU A 104 -4.22 -5.53 -7.22
N ILE A 105 -3.85 -4.62 -6.32
CA ILE A 105 -2.46 -4.17 -6.12
C ILE A 105 -1.59 -5.34 -5.63
N CYS A 106 -2.07 -6.12 -4.66
CA CYS A 106 -1.35 -7.30 -4.17
C CYS A 106 -1.18 -8.35 -5.26
N TYR A 107 -2.24 -8.63 -6.02
CA TYR A 107 -2.21 -9.61 -7.11
C TYR A 107 -1.24 -9.21 -8.22
N SER A 108 -1.29 -7.95 -8.66
CA SER A 108 -0.36 -7.44 -9.67
C SER A 108 1.09 -7.47 -9.18
N SER A 109 1.33 -7.07 -7.93
CA SER A 109 2.66 -7.14 -7.29
C SER A 109 3.17 -8.57 -7.20
N TYR A 110 2.32 -9.53 -6.84
CA TYR A 110 2.65 -10.95 -6.83
C TYR A 110 2.98 -11.50 -8.23
N ARG A 111 2.28 -11.07 -9.27
CA ARG A 111 2.62 -11.48 -10.64
C ARG A 111 3.96 -10.88 -11.08
N LEU A 112 4.26 -9.65 -10.66
CA LEU A 112 5.53 -8.99 -10.93
C LEU A 112 6.70 -9.65 -10.19
N THR A 113 6.53 -10.09 -8.94
CA THR A 113 7.56 -10.84 -8.20
C THR A 113 7.89 -12.14 -8.93
N LEU A 114 6.88 -12.93 -9.28
CA LEU A 114 7.08 -14.21 -9.98
C LEU A 114 7.83 -14.02 -11.30
N ASN A 115 7.45 -13.02 -12.10
CA ASN A 115 8.12 -12.72 -13.35
C ASN A 115 9.57 -12.27 -13.15
N SER A 116 9.85 -11.50 -12.10
CA SER A 116 11.20 -11.01 -11.80
C SER A 116 12.10 -12.15 -11.31
N ILE A 117 11.60 -12.99 -10.40
CA ILE A 117 12.30 -14.18 -9.92
C ILE A 117 12.56 -15.17 -11.06
N SER A 118 11.55 -15.42 -11.91
CA SER A 118 11.72 -16.32 -13.06
C SER A 118 12.82 -15.84 -13.99
N LYS A 119 12.94 -14.52 -14.24
CA LYS A 119 14.03 -13.96 -15.05
C LYS A 119 15.39 -14.13 -14.38
N LEU A 120 15.48 -13.92 -13.07
CA LEU A 120 16.73 -14.12 -12.33
C LEU A 120 17.20 -15.58 -12.39
N ILE A 121 16.27 -16.53 -12.38
CA ILE A 121 16.61 -17.96 -12.47
C ILE A 121 17.02 -18.35 -13.89
N THR A 122 16.34 -17.84 -14.93
CA THR A 122 16.60 -18.23 -16.33
C THR A 122 17.73 -17.45 -17.01
N GLN A 123 18.24 -16.39 -16.39
CA GLN A 123 19.38 -15.62 -16.90
C GLN A 123 20.74 -16.13 -16.40
N ASN A 124 20.78 -17.22 -15.64
CA ASN A 124 21.97 -18.04 -15.41
C ASN A 124 22.08 -19.16 -16.45
#